data_AF-G4H8G6-F1
#
_entry.id   AF-G4H8G6-F1
#
_cell.length_a   1.000
_cell.length_b   1.000
_cell.length_c   1.000
_cell.angle_alpha   90.00
_cell.angle_beta   90.00
_cell.angle_gamma   90.00
#
_symmetry.space_group_name_H-M   'P 1'
#
loop_
_entity.id
_entity.type
_entity.pdbx_description
1 polymer ?
#
loop_
_entity_poly.entity_id
_entity_poly.type
_entity_poly.pdbx_seq_one_letter_code
_entity_poly.pdbx_strand_id
1 'polypeptide(L)'
;MDRNVDLTKSAAAPEPEEDQNKEDERRQMSTSSSLLESAIDRFAREGGFDDLPLKGKPIKIEDGDVLTGIMKNANYQPAWIELRKEIAADIKRLVDRSDPSMISESEYEAINQKIIKYNRTVPNSQLQKGLLSAANLHAALDKWE
;
A
#
# COMPACT_ATOMS: atom_id res chain seq x y z
N MET A 1 -11.32 -12.45 71.12
CA MET A 1 -10.95 -11.35 70.22
C MET A 1 -9.73 -11.83 69.44
N ASP A 2 -9.77 -12.23 68.16
CA ASP A 2 -10.84 -12.28 67.17
C ASP A 2 -10.63 -13.43 66.15
N ARG A 3 -11.74 -14.09 65.76
CA ARG A 3 -12.20 -14.57 64.44
C ARG A 3 -11.23 -14.97 63.29
N ASN A 4 -11.37 -16.25 62.88
CA ASN A 4 -11.37 -16.85 61.50
C ASN A 4 -10.13 -16.65 60.57
N VAL A 5 -9.96 -17.30 59.40
CA VAL A 5 -10.76 -18.22 58.53
C VAL A 5 -9.83 -19.42 58.16
N ASP A 6 -10.24 -20.70 58.25
CA ASP A 6 -10.81 -21.59 57.19
C ASP A 6 -10.25 -21.40 55.75
N LEU A 7 -10.09 -22.40 54.86
CA LEU A 7 -10.35 -23.85 54.89
C LEU A 7 -9.45 -24.58 53.84
N THR A 8 -9.02 -25.81 54.16
CA THR A 8 -8.63 -26.94 53.29
C THR A 8 -8.26 -26.74 51.80
N LYS A 9 -7.08 -27.23 51.40
CA LYS A 9 -6.74 -27.62 50.01
C LYS A 9 -6.55 -29.15 49.92
N SER A 10 -7.39 -29.84 49.16
CA SER A 10 -7.43 -31.30 48.94
C SER A 10 -8.34 -31.57 47.72
N ALA A 11 -8.15 -32.53 46.79
CA ALA A 11 -7.02 -33.38 46.39
C ALA A 11 -7.35 -34.02 45.00
N ALA A 12 -6.40 -34.74 44.38
CA ALA A 12 -6.52 -35.51 43.10
C ALA A 12 -6.69 -34.64 41.81
N ALA A 13 -6.35 -35.07 40.59
CA ALA A 13 -5.79 -36.34 40.05
C ALA A 13 -4.86 -36.02 38.82
N PRO A 14 -4.30 -36.99 38.05
CA PRO A 14 -3.23 -36.71 37.06
C PRO A 14 -3.71 -36.21 35.69
N GLU A 15 -2.83 -35.47 35.01
CA GLU A 15 -2.97 -34.97 33.62
C GLU A 15 -3.01 -36.14 32.60
N PRO A 16 -3.95 -36.15 31.63
CA PRO A 16 -3.92 -37.05 30.48
C PRO A 16 -3.13 -36.44 29.31
N GLU A 17 -2.27 -37.23 28.68
CA GLU A 17 -1.40 -36.76 27.58
C GLU A 17 -2.14 -36.45 26.27
N GLU A 18 -1.54 -35.59 25.45
CA GLU A 18 -2.11 -35.03 24.23
C GLU A 18 -2.25 -36.06 23.08
N ASP A 19 -3.47 -36.57 22.85
CA ASP A 19 -3.78 -37.38 21.66
C ASP A 19 -4.08 -36.47 20.44
N GLN A 20 -3.03 -35.84 19.88
CA GLN A 20 -3.11 -34.95 18.70
C GLN A 20 -3.41 -35.68 17.37
N ASN A 21 -4.18 -36.77 17.38
CA ASN A 21 -4.16 -37.79 16.34
C ASN A 21 -5.50 -37.91 15.56
N LYS A 22 -6.15 -36.78 15.23
CA LYS A 22 -7.47 -36.74 14.57
C LYS A 22 -7.70 -35.67 13.49
N GLU A 23 -6.66 -35.03 12.96
CA GLU A 23 -6.81 -34.13 11.79
C GLU A 23 -6.32 -34.75 10.47
N ASP A 24 -5.78 -35.97 10.51
CA ASP A 24 -5.24 -36.66 9.33
C ASP A 24 -6.31 -37.45 8.54
N GLU A 25 -7.53 -36.90 8.43
CA GLU A 25 -8.59 -37.41 7.55
C GLU A 25 -8.32 -37.07 6.08
N ARG A 26 -7.25 -37.69 5.57
CA ARG A 26 -7.04 -38.18 4.19
C ARG A 26 -7.95 -37.56 3.14
N ARG A 27 -7.68 -36.31 2.77
CA ARG A 27 -7.93 -35.87 1.39
C ARG A 27 -7.23 -36.89 0.48
N GLN A 28 -7.99 -37.55 -0.40
CA GLN A 28 -7.40 -38.40 -1.44
C GLN A 28 -6.56 -37.49 -2.35
N MET A 29 -5.27 -37.39 -2.06
CA MET A 29 -4.36 -36.54 -2.82
C MET A 29 -4.26 -37.07 -4.23
N SER A 30 -4.47 -36.19 -5.21
CA SER A 30 -4.17 -36.51 -6.62
C SER A 30 -2.71 -36.94 -6.70
N THR A 31 -2.46 -38.19 -7.12
CA THR A 31 -1.12 -38.76 -7.18
C THR A 31 -0.16 -37.91 -8.02
N SER A 32 -0.67 -37.20 -9.02
CA SER A 32 0.09 -36.23 -9.81
C SER A 32 0.65 -35.05 -9.00
N SER A 33 -0.08 -34.55 -8.00
CA SER A 33 0.38 -33.43 -7.16
C SER A 33 1.53 -33.88 -6.24
N SER A 34 1.39 -35.05 -5.61
CA SER A 34 2.42 -35.61 -4.72
C SER A 34 3.69 -36.01 -5.48
N LEU A 35 3.57 -36.49 -6.73
CA LEU A 35 4.72 -36.73 -7.61
C LEU A 35 5.43 -35.43 -8.03
N LEU A 36 4.68 -34.35 -8.29
CA LEU A 36 5.27 -33.05 -8.61
C LEU A 36 6.00 -32.45 -7.39
N GLU A 37 5.36 -32.48 -6.23
CA GLU A 37 5.90 -31.97 -4.97
C GLU A 37 7.19 -32.71 -4.57
N SER A 38 7.19 -34.04 -4.58
CA SER A 38 8.40 -34.84 -4.31
C SER A 38 9.53 -34.64 -5.33
N ALA A 39 9.23 -34.29 -6.59
CA ALA A 39 10.23 -33.92 -7.59
C ALA A 39 10.85 -32.55 -7.29
N ILE A 40 10.05 -31.55 -6.90
CA ILE A 40 10.53 -30.22 -6.49
C ILE A 40 11.39 -30.34 -5.23
N ASP A 41 10.95 -31.12 -4.26
CA ASP A 41 11.63 -31.33 -2.99
C ASP A 41 12.99 -32.03 -3.17
N ARG A 42 13.05 -33.01 -4.08
CA ARG A 42 14.29 -33.66 -4.48
C ARG A 42 15.25 -32.67 -5.17
N PHE A 43 14.74 -31.89 -6.12
CA PHE A 43 15.54 -30.88 -6.83
C PHE A 43 16.09 -29.80 -5.89
N ALA A 44 15.33 -29.40 -4.88
CA ALA A 44 15.78 -28.49 -3.83
C ALA A 44 16.96 -29.08 -3.02
N ARG A 45 16.84 -30.34 -2.58
CA ARG A 45 17.88 -31.04 -1.80
C ARG A 45 19.14 -31.33 -2.61
N GLU A 46 19.01 -31.55 -3.92
CA GLU A 46 20.13 -31.74 -4.85
C GLU A 46 20.83 -30.41 -5.25
N GLY A 47 20.46 -29.29 -4.62
CA GLY A 47 21.09 -27.97 -4.88
C GLY A 47 20.61 -27.31 -6.17
N GLY A 48 19.53 -27.78 -6.79
CA GLY A 48 19.00 -27.26 -8.06
C GLY A 48 18.54 -25.79 -8.00
N PHE A 49 18.37 -25.25 -6.79
CA PHE A 49 18.10 -23.83 -6.56
C PHE A 49 19.32 -23.00 -6.15
N ASP A 50 20.55 -23.54 -6.15
CA ASP A 50 21.74 -22.82 -5.70
C ASP A 50 22.34 -21.88 -6.74
N ASP A 51 22.33 -22.25 -8.02
CA ASP A 51 22.73 -21.38 -9.14
C ASP A 51 21.52 -20.67 -9.78
N LEU A 52 20.59 -20.18 -8.96
CA LEU A 52 19.49 -19.34 -9.45
C LEU A 52 20.01 -17.93 -9.81
N PRO A 53 19.67 -17.40 -10.99
CA PRO A 53 20.07 -16.04 -11.36
C PRO A 53 19.54 -15.04 -10.33
N LEU A 54 20.46 -14.22 -9.81
CA LEU A 54 20.22 -13.21 -8.75
C LEU A 54 19.99 -13.75 -7.32
N LYS A 55 20.10 -15.06 -7.05
CA LYS A 55 20.07 -15.59 -5.67
C LYS A 55 21.13 -14.92 -4.80
N GLY A 56 20.74 -14.52 -3.59
CA GLY A 56 21.62 -13.85 -2.62
C GLY A 56 22.07 -12.44 -3.00
N LYS A 57 21.70 -11.90 -4.17
CA LYS A 57 22.01 -10.52 -4.54
C LYS A 57 20.98 -9.57 -3.93
N PRO A 58 21.39 -8.39 -3.41
CA PRO A 58 20.45 -7.38 -2.95
C PRO A 58 19.44 -7.03 -4.05
N ILE A 59 18.17 -6.91 -3.68
CA ILE A 59 17.11 -6.46 -4.59
C ILE A 59 17.46 -5.03 -5.03
N LYS A 60 17.60 -4.82 -6.34
CA LYS A 60 17.73 -3.48 -6.90
C LYS A 60 16.35 -2.81 -6.85
N ILE A 61 16.15 -1.98 -5.85
CA ILE A 61 15.05 -1.01 -5.83
C ILE A 61 15.47 0.09 -6.81
N GLU A 62 14.66 0.36 -7.83
CA GLU A 62 14.90 1.51 -8.70
C GLU A 62 14.58 2.80 -7.93
N ASP A 63 15.39 3.84 -8.09
CA ASP A 63 15.20 5.12 -7.40
C ASP A 63 13.91 5.82 -7.87
N GLY A 64 12.88 5.75 -7.04
CA GLY A 64 11.60 6.43 -7.30
C GLY A 64 10.42 5.85 -6.51
N ASP A 65 9.25 6.46 -6.72
CA ASP A 65 7.98 5.91 -6.25
C ASP A 65 7.63 4.62 -7.02
N VAL A 66 7.41 3.53 -6.29
CA VAL A 66 7.03 2.20 -6.81
C VAL A 66 5.83 2.29 -7.76
N LEU A 67 4.87 3.17 -7.46
CA LEU A 67 3.69 3.38 -8.28
C LEU A 67 4.06 3.94 -9.67
N THR A 68 5.03 4.86 -9.71
CA THR A 68 5.54 5.46 -10.94
C THR A 68 6.33 4.46 -11.79
N GLY A 69 7.09 3.56 -11.17
CA GLY A 69 7.79 2.47 -11.87
C GLY A 69 6.82 1.48 -12.53
N ILE A 70 5.79 1.03 -11.78
CA ILE A 70 4.75 0.14 -12.31
C ILE A 70 4.00 0.79 -13.48
N MET A 71 3.64 2.08 -13.38
CA MET A 71 2.92 2.80 -14.43
C MET A 71 3.72 2.94 -15.73
N LYS A 72 5.03 3.25 -15.63
CA LYS A 72 5.93 3.29 -16.79
C LYS A 72 6.02 1.92 -17.47
N ASN A 73 6.22 0.86 -16.70
CA ASN A 73 6.35 -0.50 -17.23
C ASN A 73 5.04 -1.05 -17.83
N ALA A 74 3.90 -0.64 -17.30
CA ALA A 74 2.58 -0.97 -17.85
C ALA A 74 2.12 -0.05 -19.00
N ASN A 75 2.91 0.97 -19.36
CA ASN A 75 2.53 2.03 -20.30
C ASN A 75 1.15 2.65 -19.99
N TYR A 76 0.82 2.79 -18.70
CA TYR A 76 -0.50 3.19 -18.21
C TYR A 76 -0.42 4.49 -17.41
N GLN A 77 -1.11 5.52 -17.88
CA GLN A 77 -1.20 6.82 -17.21
C GLN A 77 -2.56 6.95 -16.49
N PRO A 78 -2.60 7.11 -15.16
CA PRO A 78 -3.86 7.37 -14.45
C PRO A 78 -4.44 8.74 -14.77
N ALA A 79 -5.76 8.83 -14.78
CA ALA A 79 -6.49 10.09 -14.95
C ALA A 79 -6.10 11.18 -13.93
N TRP A 80 -5.63 10.81 -12.71
CA TRP A 80 -5.19 11.78 -11.72
C TRP A 80 -3.83 12.44 -12.05
N ILE A 81 -2.98 11.81 -12.87
CA ILE A 81 -1.73 12.42 -13.39
C ILE A 81 -2.07 13.51 -14.41
N GLU A 82 -3.06 13.27 -15.27
CA GLU A 82 -3.55 14.25 -16.24
C GLU A 82 -4.20 15.44 -15.53
N LEU A 83 -5.08 15.15 -14.57
CA LEU A 83 -5.74 16.17 -13.76
C LEU A 83 -4.73 17.02 -12.96
N ARG A 84 -3.61 16.45 -12.48
CA ARG A 84 -2.52 17.22 -11.86
C ARG A 84 -1.92 18.24 -12.84
N LYS A 85 -1.61 17.81 -14.07
CA LYS A 85 -1.04 18.68 -15.12
C LYS A 85 -2.02 19.79 -15.51
N GLU A 86 -3.31 19.46 -15.61
CA GLU A 86 -4.37 20.43 -15.89
C GLU A 86 -4.47 21.49 -14.79
N ILE A 87 -4.51 21.08 -13.51
CA ILE A 87 -4.54 21.99 -12.36
C ILE A 87 -3.30 22.90 -12.34
N ALA A 88 -2.10 22.34 -12.53
CA ALA A 88 -0.86 23.12 -12.56
C ALA A 88 -0.86 24.18 -13.69
N ALA A 89 -1.36 23.82 -14.89
CA ALA A 89 -1.48 24.74 -16.00
C ALA A 89 -2.50 25.87 -15.73
N ASP A 90 -3.63 25.57 -15.08
CA ASP A 90 -4.64 26.58 -14.74
C ASP A 90 -4.17 27.51 -13.62
N ILE A 91 -3.48 27.01 -12.60
CA ILE A 91 -2.84 27.84 -11.57
C ILE A 91 -1.82 28.79 -12.22
N LYS A 92 -0.98 28.27 -13.12
CA LYS A 92 0.01 29.07 -13.83
C LYS A 92 -0.65 30.17 -14.68
N ARG A 93 -1.75 29.88 -15.39
CA ARG A 93 -2.54 30.89 -16.12
C ARG A 93 -3.11 32.01 -15.23
N LEU A 94 -3.40 31.72 -13.97
CA LEU A 94 -3.83 32.74 -13.01
C LEU A 94 -2.65 33.56 -12.49
N VAL A 95 -1.49 32.95 -12.23
CA VAL A 95 -0.26 33.64 -11.79
C VAL A 95 0.31 34.53 -12.90
N ASP A 96 0.33 34.06 -14.15
CA ASP A 96 0.83 34.79 -15.31
C ASP A 96 -0.09 35.97 -15.74
N ARG A 97 -1.28 36.11 -15.13
CA ARG A 97 -2.22 37.20 -15.43
C ARG A 97 -1.74 38.50 -14.80
N SER A 98 -1.54 39.53 -15.62
CA SER A 98 -0.89 40.78 -15.24
C SER A 98 -1.62 41.64 -14.19
N ASP A 99 -2.87 41.32 -13.86
CA ASP A 99 -3.64 41.98 -12.80
C ASP A 99 -4.31 40.92 -11.89
N PRO A 100 -3.77 40.68 -10.68
CA PRO A 100 -4.36 39.76 -9.71
C PRO A 100 -5.75 40.18 -9.21
N SER A 101 -6.11 41.47 -9.32
CA SER A 101 -7.42 41.98 -8.89
C SER A 101 -8.56 41.65 -9.86
N MET A 102 -8.23 41.23 -11.09
CA MET A 102 -9.19 40.71 -12.07
C MET A 102 -9.46 39.21 -11.95
N ILE A 103 -8.82 38.48 -11.03
CA ILE A 103 -9.11 37.06 -10.82
C ILE A 103 -10.40 36.93 -10.00
N SER A 104 -11.44 36.36 -10.62
CA SER A 104 -12.75 36.24 -9.99
C SER A 104 -12.83 35.02 -9.05
N GLU A 105 -13.65 35.09 -7.99
CA GLU A 105 -13.86 33.98 -7.05
C GLU A 105 -14.28 32.67 -7.76
N SER A 106 -15.04 32.79 -8.85
CA SER A 106 -15.44 31.66 -9.71
C SER A 106 -14.27 30.93 -10.36
N GLU A 107 -13.13 31.59 -10.61
CA GLU A 107 -11.95 30.95 -11.18
C GLU A 107 -11.19 30.12 -10.13
N TYR A 108 -11.08 30.64 -8.89
CA TYR A 108 -10.56 29.86 -7.77
C TYR A 108 -11.45 28.64 -7.50
N GLU A 109 -12.78 28.82 -7.48
CA GLU A 109 -13.72 27.72 -7.26
C GLU A 109 -13.66 26.65 -8.37
N ALA A 110 -13.53 27.06 -9.64
CA ALA A 110 -13.40 26.14 -10.75
C ALA A 110 -12.15 25.24 -10.63
N ILE A 111 -11.01 25.79 -10.19
CA ILE A 111 -9.80 24.98 -9.94
C ILE A 111 -9.96 24.17 -8.65
N ASN A 112 -10.57 24.72 -7.59
CA ASN A 112 -10.84 24.00 -6.34
C ASN A 112 -11.68 22.74 -6.54
N GLN A 113 -12.69 22.76 -7.43
CA GLN A 113 -13.44 21.57 -7.81
C GLN A 113 -12.54 20.50 -8.47
N LYS A 114 -11.58 20.89 -9.30
CA LYS A 114 -10.57 19.97 -9.86
C LYS A 114 -9.66 19.41 -8.75
N ILE A 115 -9.23 20.23 -7.80
CA ILE A 115 -8.42 19.80 -6.64
C ILE A 115 -9.19 18.81 -5.75
N ILE A 116 -10.47 19.04 -5.48
CA ILE A 116 -11.33 18.11 -4.73
C ILE A 116 -11.45 16.77 -5.47
N LYS A 117 -11.66 16.79 -6.79
CA LYS A 117 -11.68 15.58 -7.62
C LYS A 117 -10.34 14.84 -7.59
N TYR A 118 -9.23 15.56 -7.71
CA TYR A 118 -7.87 15.02 -7.61
C TYR A 118 -7.64 14.34 -6.24
N ASN A 119 -7.94 15.04 -5.14
CA ASN A 119 -7.76 14.54 -3.78
C ASN A 119 -8.58 13.25 -3.49
N ARG A 120 -9.73 13.08 -4.16
CA ARG A 120 -10.57 11.86 -4.09
C ARG A 120 -10.08 10.71 -4.98
N THR A 121 -9.19 10.99 -5.95
CA THR A 121 -8.72 10.00 -6.94
C THR A 121 -7.30 9.50 -6.64
N VAL A 122 -6.50 10.26 -5.88
CA VAL A 122 -5.14 9.83 -5.49
C VAL A 122 -5.16 8.66 -4.50
N PRO A 123 -4.26 7.67 -4.62
CA PRO A 123 -4.24 6.48 -3.76
C PRO A 123 -3.62 6.71 -2.37
N ASN A 124 -2.91 7.82 -2.16
CA ASN A 124 -2.24 8.14 -0.90
C ASN A 124 -2.61 9.56 -0.45
N SER A 125 -3.03 9.71 0.80
CA SER A 125 -3.36 11.01 1.42
C SER A 125 -2.22 12.02 1.39
N GLN A 126 -0.96 11.58 1.39
CA GLN A 126 0.22 12.46 1.25
C GLN A 126 0.30 13.16 -0.13
N LEU A 127 -0.34 12.59 -1.16
CA LEU A 127 -0.38 13.18 -2.49
C LEU A 127 -1.45 14.28 -2.59
N GLN A 128 -2.40 14.34 -1.66
CA GLN A 128 -3.45 15.37 -1.64
C GLN A 128 -2.85 16.78 -1.51
N LYS A 129 -3.62 17.78 -1.96
CA LYS A 129 -3.21 19.19 -2.02
C LYS A 129 -4.30 20.09 -1.44
N GLY A 130 -3.87 21.23 -0.89
CA GLY A 130 -4.79 22.23 -0.34
C GLY A 130 -5.57 22.97 -1.43
N LEU A 131 -6.71 23.55 -1.04
CA LEU A 131 -7.50 24.43 -1.91
C LEU A 131 -6.78 25.77 -2.13
N LEU A 132 -7.07 26.39 -3.27
CA LEU A 132 -6.59 27.71 -3.69
C LEU A 132 -7.42 28.84 -3.10
N SER A 133 -6.75 29.96 -2.85
CA SER A 133 -7.31 31.27 -2.57
C SER A 133 -6.33 32.35 -3.02
N ALA A 134 -6.78 33.61 -3.12
CA ALA A 134 -5.92 34.74 -3.48
C ALA A 134 -4.66 34.87 -2.60
N ALA A 135 -4.74 34.48 -1.33
CA ALA A 135 -3.63 34.53 -0.37
C ALA A 135 -2.58 33.43 -0.58
N ASN A 136 -2.91 32.33 -1.27
CA ASN A 136 -2.01 31.16 -1.40
C ASN A 136 -1.60 30.81 -2.83
N LEU A 137 -2.14 31.51 -3.84
CA LEU A 137 -1.95 31.21 -5.27
C LEU A 137 -0.48 30.95 -5.67
N HIS A 138 0.43 31.83 -5.29
CA HIS A 138 1.87 31.68 -5.57
C HIS A 138 2.48 30.46 -4.85
N ALA A 139 2.25 30.34 -3.54
CA ALA A 139 2.74 29.21 -2.74
C ALA A 139 2.05 27.87 -3.04
N ALA A 140 1.01 27.88 -3.87
CA ALA A 140 0.39 26.69 -4.43
C ALA A 140 1.13 26.23 -5.70
N LEU A 141 1.56 27.14 -6.58
CA LEU A 141 2.27 26.79 -7.83
C LEU A 141 3.49 25.88 -7.54
N ASP A 142 4.33 26.26 -6.59
CA ASP A 142 5.50 25.48 -6.12
C ASP A 142 5.16 24.05 -5.62
N LYS A 143 3.89 23.78 -5.27
CA LYS A 143 3.42 22.47 -4.79
C LYS A 143 2.73 21.64 -5.88
N TRP A 144 2.52 22.23 -7.06
CA TRP A 144 1.86 21.59 -8.20
C TRP A 144 2.84 21.25 -9.33
N GLU A 145 3.93 22.01 -9.49
CA GLU A 145 5.13 21.58 -10.24
C GLU A 145 5.71 20.24 -9.71
#